data_AF-A0A1Z8UTF1-F1
#
_entry.id   AF-A0A1Z8UTF1-F1
#
_cell.length_a   1.000
_cell.length_b   1.000
_cell.length_c   1.000
_cell.angle_alpha   90.00
_cell.angle_beta   90.00
_cell.angle_gamma   90.00
#
_symmetry.space_group_name_H-M   'P 1'
#
loop_
_entity.id
_entity.type
_entity.pdbx_description
1 polymer ?
#
loop_
_entity_poly.entity_id
_entity_poly.type
_entity_poly.pdbx_seq_one_letter_code
_entity_poly.pdbx_strand_id
1 'polypeptide(L)'
;MKNKIKKIQMRKILNSILIITFLIPSISISIPKSKGRTYAPEEGTFDRRKRIVIQPKCRLISERKVPGDVVCTYQSQKRGAKDKEIYLGSPGNTCQKEITCPKK
;
A
#
# COMPACT_ATOMS: atom_id res chain seq x y z
N MET A 1 -21.28 49.35 -37.64
CA MET A 1 -20.09 49.42 -36.76
C MET A 1 -20.00 48.34 -35.67
N LYS A 2 -21.11 47.87 -35.09
CA LYS A 2 -21.12 46.87 -33.99
C LYS A 2 -20.35 45.56 -34.27
N ASN A 3 -20.37 45.06 -35.52
CA ASN A 3 -19.73 43.79 -35.88
C ASN A 3 -18.19 43.84 -35.92
N LYS A 4 -17.58 45.00 -36.20
CA LYS A 4 -16.12 45.19 -36.15
C LYS A 4 -15.61 45.17 -34.71
N ILE A 5 -16.34 45.78 -33.78
CA ILE A 5 -15.99 45.81 -32.35
C ILE A 5 -16.07 44.39 -31.74
N LYS A 6 -17.11 43.62 -32.08
CA LYS A 6 -17.22 42.20 -31.68
C LYS A 6 -16.05 41.35 -32.19
N LYS A 7 -15.62 41.51 -33.45
CA LYS A 7 -14.45 40.79 -33.98
C LYS A 7 -13.15 41.12 -33.24
N ILE A 8 -12.94 42.38 -32.84
CA ILE A 8 -11.77 42.81 -32.07
C ILE A 8 -11.80 42.23 -30.65
N GLN A 9 -12.97 42.22 -29.99
CA GLN A 9 -13.12 41.59 -28.68
C GLN A 9 -12.85 40.08 -28.72
N MET A 10 -13.37 39.36 -29.72
CA MET A 10 -13.14 37.92 -29.88
C MET A 10 -11.65 37.59 -30.11
N ARG A 11 -10.92 38.42 -30.87
CA ARG A 11 -9.47 38.25 -31.05
C ARG A 11 -8.68 38.44 -29.77
N LYS A 12 -9.06 39.40 -28.91
CA LYS A 12 -8.42 39.62 -27.60
C LYS A 12 -8.66 38.45 -26.65
N ILE A 13 -9.88 37.90 -26.64
CA ILE A 13 -10.23 36.71 -25.84
C ILE A 13 -9.42 35.50 -26.31
N LEU A 14 -9.35 35.25 -27.61
CA LEU A 14 -8.58 34.13 -28.17
C LEU A 14 -7.09 34.23 -27.80
N ASN A 15 -6.53 35.45 -27.88
CA ASN A 15 -5.13 35.69 -27.53
C ASN A 15 -4.87 35.52 -26.03
N SER A 16 -5.81 35.91 -25.17
CA SER A 16 -5.71 35.66 -23.72
C SER A 16 -5.75 34.18 -23.36
N ILE A 17 -6.57 33.38 -24.04
CA ILE A 17 -6.64 31.92 -23.83
C ILE A 17 -5.33 31.23 -24.24
N LEU A 18 -4.72 31.69 -25.33
CA LEU A 18 -3.42 31.21 -25.82
C LEU A 18 -2.28 31.50 -24.82
N ILE A 19 -2.29 32.68 -24.18
CA ILE A 19 -1.30 33.04 -23.17
C ILE A 19 -1.48 32.20 -21.90
N ILE A 20 -2.72 31.99 -21.46
CA ILE A 20 -3.04 31.19 -20.26
C ILE A 20 -2.61 29.72 -20.45
N THR A 21 -2.90 29.13 -21.61
CA THR A 21 -2.49 27.73 -21.91
C THR A 21 -0.98 27.53 -21.95
N PHE A 22 -0.20 28.56 -22.33
CA PHE A 22 1.26 28.51 -22.31
C PHE A 22 1.85 28.70 -20.90
N LEU A 23 1.17 29.41 -19.99
CA LEU A 23 1.66 29.72 -18.64
C LEU A 23 1.28 28.68 -17.57
N ILE A 24 0.25 27.86 -17.77
CA ILE A 24 -0.18 26.85 -16.78
C ILE A 24 0.83 25.71 -16.55
N PRO A 25 1.57 25.18 -17.56
CA PRO A 25 2.47 24.04 -17.35
C PRO A 25 3.62 24.31 -16.38
N SER A 26 4.12 25.55 -16.31
CA SER A 26 5.25 25.92 -15.43
C SER A 26 4.87 25.87 -13.94
N ILE A 27 3.61 26.14 -13.60
CA ILE A 27 3.13 26.11 -12.21
C ILE A 27 3.05 24.66 -11.71
N SER A 28 2.66 23.71 -12.57
CA SER A 28 2.50 22.29 -12.19
C SER A 28 3.80 21.60 -11.75
N ILE A 29 4.96 22.08 -12.24
CA ILE A 29 6.29 21.55 -11.89
C ILE A 29 6.74 22.04 -10.50
N SER A 30 6.25 23.22 -10.08
CA SER A 30 6.59 23.82 -8.78
C SER A 30 5.76 23.30 -7.60
N ILE A 31 4.68 22.54 -7.84
CA ILE A 31 3.88 21.96 -6.77
C ILE A 31 4.71 20.82 -6.15
N PRO A 32 5.15 20.93 -4.89
CA PRO A 32 5.85 19.83 -4.24
C PRO A 32 4.89 18.65 -4.17
N LYS A 33 5.22 17.57 -4.89
CA LYS A 33 4.54 16.27 -4.76
C LYS A 33 4.46 15.97 -3.27
N SER A 34 3.27 15.80 -2.73
CA SER A 34 3.05 15.45 -1.33
C SER A 34 3.74 14.12 -1.03
N LYS A 35 5.02 14.18 -0.62
CA LYS A 35 5.71 13.05 -0.04
C LYS A 35 4.95 12.74 1.24
N GLY A 36 4.32 11.57 1.28
CA GLY A 36 3.70 11.06 2.49
C GLY A 36 4.68 11.13 3.66
N ARG A 37 4.14 11.22 4.88
CA ARG A 37 4.93 11.32 6.12
C ARG A 37 5.94 10.16 6.18
N THR A 38 7.21 10.49 5.99
CA THR A 38 8.30 9.55 6.22
C THR A 38 8.73 9.76 7.65
N TYR A 39 8.27 8.90 8.56
CA TYR A 39 8.70 8.93 9.96
C TYR A 39 10.16 8.47 10.01
N ALA A 40 11.03 9.32 10.57
CA ALA A 40 12.38 8.90 10.89
C ALA A 40 12.32 7.78 11.93
N PRO A 41 13.18 6.75 11.84
CA PRO A 41 13.26 5.73 12.89
C PRO A 41 13.64 6.40 14.21
N GLU A 42 12.96 6.01 15.30
CA GLU A 42 13.20 6.57 16.63
C GLU A 42 14.69 6.47 17.01
N GLU A 43 15.22 7.53 17.62
CA GLU A 43 16.62 7.68 18.03
C GLU A 43 16.97 6.70 19.17
N GLY A 44 17.12 5.43 18.81
CA GLY A 44 17.83 4.43 19.60
C GLY A 44 18.89 3.83 18.70
N THR A 45 20.14 3.82 19.15
CA THR A 45 21.32 3.28 18.46
C THR A 45 20.98 2.06 17.60
N PHE A 46 20.79 2.31 16.30
CA PHE A 46 20.49 1.30 15.31
C PHE A 46 21.76 0.50 15.06
N ASP A 47 22.02 -0.43 15.97
CA ASP A 47 23.12 -1.36 15.93
C ASP A 47 23.05 -2.11 14.60
N ARG A 48 24.02 -1.91 13.69
CA ARG A 48 23.98 -2.46 12.31
C ARG A 48 23.85 -3.99 12.27
N ARG A 49 24.08 -4.66 13.40
CA ARG A 49 23.94 -6.11 13.60
C ARG A 49 22.50 -6.53 13.95
N LYS A 50 21.67 -5.64 14.51
CA LYS A 50 20.23 -5.86 14.72
C LYS A 50 19.46 -5.42 13.48
N ARG A 51 19.60 -6.20 12.41
CA ARG A 51 18.70 -6.07 11.25
C ARG A 51 17.28 -6.39 11.74
N ILE A 52 16.32 -5.48 11.60
CA ILE A 52 14.91 -5.74 11.94
C ILE A 52 14.42 -6.87 11.02
N VAL A 53 14.33 -8.10 11.55
CA VAL A 53 13.84 -9.25 10.79
C VAL A 53 12.32 -9.20 10.78
N ILE A 54 11.75 -8.68 9.69
CA ILE A 54 10.31 -8.71 9.46
C ILE A 54 9.91 -10.16 9.14
N GLN A 55 9.26 -10.83 10.10
CA GLN A 55 8.79 -12.20 9.91
C GLN A 55 7.51 -12.22 9.04
N PRO A 56 7.42 -13.08 8.02
CA PRO A 56 6.22 -13.19 7.19
C PRO A 56 5.06 -13.77 8.01
N LYS A 57 3.89 -13.13 7.95
CA LYS A 57 2.67 -13.58 8.62
C LYS A 57 1.80 -14.47 7.74
N CYS A 58 1.15 -15.43 8.37
CA CYS A 58 0.18 -16.35 7.79
C CYS A 58 -1.16 -16.21 8.51
N ARG A 59 -2.26 -16.30 7.77
CA ARG A 59 -3.64 -16.16 8.29
C ARG A 59 -4.35 -17.50 8.29
N LEU A 60 -5.13 -17.77 9.33
CA LEU A 60 -5.92 -18.99 9.43
C LEU A 60 -7.02 -19.00 8.36
N ILE A 61 -7.14 -20.12 7.63
CA ILE A 61 -8.21 -20.38 6.66
C ILE A 61 -9.27 -21.28 7.28
N SER A 62 -8.84 -22.39 7.87
CA SER A 62 -9.73 -23.40 8.42
C SER A 62 -9.14 -24.08 9.64
N GLU A 63 -10.01 -24.41 10.57
CA GLU A 63 -9.74 -25.26 11.72
C GLU A 63 -10.55 -26.55 11.57
N ARG A 64 -9.89 -27.70 11.67
CA ARG A 64 -10.52 -29.02 11.63
C ARG A 64 -10.20 -29.75 12.93
N LYS A 65 -11.24 -30.14 13.66
CA LYS A 65 -11.11 -30.94 14.88
C LYS A 65 -11.14 -32.42 14.51
N VAL A 66 -10.04 -33.11 14.77
CA VAL A 66 -9.87 -34.54 14.55
C VAL A 66 -9.89 -35.20 15.94
N PRO A 67 -10.38 -36.44 16.09
CA PRO A 67 -10.30 -37.13 17.38
C PRO A 67 -8.85 -37.17 17.88
N GLY A 68 -8.58 -36.47 18.99
CA GLY A 68 -7.25 -36.34 19.59
C GLY A 68 -6.39 -35.17 19.11
N ASP A 69 -6.82 -34.38 18.11
CA ASP A 69 -6.01 -33.27 17.57
C ASP A 69 -6.82 -32.14 16.93
N VAL A 70 -6.18 -30.98 16.73
CA VAL A 70 -6.72 -29.83 16.01
C VAL A 70 -5.77 -29.47 14.89
N VAL A 71 -6.28 -29.53 13.65
CA VAL A 71 -5.55 -29.20 12.43
C VAL A 71 -5.91 -27.79 11.99
N CYS A 72 -4.90 -26.92 11.91
CA CYS A 72 -5.04 -25.54 11.48
C CYS A 72 -4.43 -25.37 10.09
N THR A 73 -5.21 -24.92 9.12
CA THR A 73 -4.74 -24.60 7.77
C THR A 73 -4.52 -23.10 7.64
N TYR A 74 -3.31 -22.70 7.25
CA TYR A 74 -2.87 -21.32 7.16
C TYR A 74 -2.51 -20.91 5.73
N GLN A 75 -2.99 -19.73 5.31
CA GLN A 75 -2.63 -19.08 4.05
C GLN A 75 -1.46 -18.13 4.27
N SER A 76 -0.47 -18.19 3.38
CA SER A 76 0.59 -17.18 3.35
C SER A 76 0.14 -15.94 2.56
N GLN A 77 0.52 -14.75 3.03
CA GLN A 77 0.31 -13.51 2.28
C GLN A 77 1.19 -13.40 1.02
N LYS A 78 2.16 -14.30 0.84
CA LYS A 78 3.00 -14.35 -0.37
C LYS A 78 2.23 -14.97 -1.53
N ARG A 79 2.14 -14.24 -2.65
CA ARG A 79 1.54 -14.75 -3.90
C ARG A 79 2.25 -16.02 -4.37
N GLY A 80 1.48 -17.09 -4.60
CA GLY A 80 1.97 -18.38 -5.09
C GLY A 80 2.48 -19.36 -4.03
N ALA A 81 2.44 -19.00 -2.74
CA ALA A 81 2.76 -19.94 -1.68
C ALA A 81 1.59 -20.90 -1.43
N LYS A 82 1.89 -22.20 -1.30
CA LYS A 82 0.89 -23.22 -0.91
C LYS A 82 0.45 -23.02 0.54
N ASP A 83 -0.79 -23.39 0.81
CA ASP A 83 -1.34 -23.44 2.15
C ASP A 83 -0.57 -24.45 3.02
N LYS A 84 -0.50 -24.16 4.31
CA LYS A 84 0.25 -24.96 5.28
C LYS A 84 -0.66 -25.48 6.37
N GLU A 85 -0.52 -26.76 6.70
CA GLU A 85 -1.27 -27.41 7.78
C GLU A 85 -0.38 -27.56 9.01
N ILE A 86 -0.93 -27.28 10.19
CA ILE A 86 -0.26 -27.38 11.47
C ILE A 86 -1.12 -28.22 12.40
N TYR A 87 -0.49 -29.19 13.05
CA TYR A 87 -1.10 -30.06 14.06
C TYR A 87 -0.75 -29.51 15.44
N LEU A 88 -1.76 -29.25 16.27
CA LEU A 88 -1.57 -28.68 17.60
C LEU A 88 -1.26 -29.73 18.68
N GLY A 89 -1.44 -31.02 18.38
CA GLY A 89 -1.06 -32.16 19.21
C GLY A 89 -1.90 -32.32 20.48
N SER A 90 -3.03 -31.63 20.62
CA SER A 90 -3.93 -31.79 21.77
C SER A 90 -5.35 -31.26 21.48
N PRO A 91 -6.40 -32.01 21.86
CA PRO A 91 -7.80 -31.71 21.51
C PRO A 91 -8.42 -30.52 22.25
N GLY A 92 -7.64 -29.72 22.99
CA GLY A 92 -8.11 -28.51 23.69
C GLY A 92 -7.51 -27.20 23.17
N ASN A 93 -6.56 -27.26 22.24
CA ASN A 93 -5.89 -26.07 21.72
C ASN A 93 -6.67 -25.46 20.55
N THR A 94 -6.77 -24.13 20.51
CA THR A 94 -7.44 -23.40 19.44
C THR A 94 -6.44 -22.82 18.46
N CYS A 95 -6.83 -22.74 17.18
CA CYS A 95 -5.99 -22.14 16.16
C CYS A 95 -5.90 -20.61 16.37
N GLN A 96 -4.69 -20.07 16.37
CA GLN A 96 -4.48 -18.62 16.38
C GLN A 96 -4.85 -18.02 15.02
N LYS A 97 -5.51 -16.86 15.00
CA LYS A 97 -5.96 -16.20 13.75
C LYS A 97 -4.80 -15.78 12.84
N GLU A 98 -3.69 -15.31 13.42
CA GLU A 98 -2.47 -14.98 12.70
C GLU A 98 -1.28 -15.63 13.39
N ILE A 99 -0.38 -16.23 12.60
CA ILE A 99 0.87 -16.80 13.08
C ILE A 99 2.03 -16.33 12.21
N THR A 100 3.25 -16.46 12.71
CA THR A 100 4.42 -16.44 11.82
C THR A 100 4.34 -17.64 10.89
N CYS A 101 4.46 -17.41 9.58
CA CYS A 101 4.47 -18.50 8.61
C CYS A 101 5.59 -19.47 8.96
N PRO A 102 5.29 -20.76 9.25
CA PRO A 102 6.34 -21.73 9.52
C PRO A 102 7.27 -21.80 8.31
N LYS A 103 8.58 -21.97 8.53
CA LYS A 103 9.49 -22.26 7.43
C LYS A 103 9.21 -23.69 6.96
N LYS A 104 9.20 -23.90 5.64
CA LYS A 104 9.15 -25.26 5.10
C LYS A 104 10.44 -25.98 5.44
#